data_AF-A0A946N9U5-F1
#
_entry.id   AF-A0A946N9U5-F1
#
_cell.length_a   1.000
_cell.length_b   1.000
_cell.length_c   1.000
_cell.angle_alpha   90.00
_cell.angle_beta   90.00
_cell.angle_gamma   90.00
#
_symmetry.space_group_name_H-M   'P 1'
#
loop_
_entity.id
_entity.type
_entity.pdbx_description
1 polymer ?
#
loop_
_entity_poly.entity_id
_entity_poly.type
_entity_poly.pdbx_seq_one_letter_code
_entity_poly.pdbx_strand_id
1 'polypeptide(L)'
;MLQKIKESAEFLQKKTNSQPKVGVILGTGLGGLVNEIDIKHSISYKDIPNFPLSTVEGHSGRLIFGNLGGKGVVAMQGRFHFYEGYPMDKVTFPVRVMKLLGIENL
;
A
#
# COMPACT_ATOMS: atom_id res chain seq x y z
N MET A 1 12.12 -11.14 8.71
CA MET A 1 11.36 -9.89 8.43
C MET A 1 11.96 -9.11 7.25
N LEU A 2 13.23 -8.71 7.30
CA LEU A 2 13.88 -7.93 6.22
C LEU A 2 13.76 -8.58 4.83
N GLN A 3 14.00 -9.89 4.71
CA GLN A 3 13.88 -10.59 3.44
C GLN A 3 12.47 -10.47 2.82
N LYS A 4 11.42 -10.62 3.64
CA LYS A 4 10.03 -10.48 3.21
C LYS A 4 9.73 -9.06 2.70
N ILE A 5 10.27 -8.04 3.37
CA ILE A 5 10.12 -6.64 2.98
C ILE A 5 10.79 -6.40 1.61
N LYS A 6 12.01 -6.91 1.42
CA LYS A 6 12.75 -6.82 0.15
C LYS A 6 11.98 -7.49 -0.99
N GLU A 7 11.50 -8.71 -0.78
CA GLU A 7 10.72 -9.46 -1.76
C GLU A 7 9.47 -8.70 -2.21
N SER A 8 8.68 -8.16 -1.28
CA SER A 8 7.50 -7.36 -1.61
C SER A 8 7.86 -6.06 -2.34
N ALA A 9 8.90 -5.36 -1.92
CA ALA A 9 9.34 -4.11 -2.55
C ALA A 9 9.89 -4.35 -3.97
N GLU A 10 10.71 -5.38 -4.17
CA GLU A 10 11.23 -5.76 -5.49
C GLU A 10 10.10 -6.16 -6.45
N PHE A 11 9.11 -6.92 -5.96
CA PHE A 11 7.92 -7.25 -6.74
C PHE A 11 7.20 -5.99 -7.22
N LEU A 12 6.95 -5.04 -6.31
CA LEU A 12 6.27 -3.78 -6.63
C LEU A 12 7.08 -2.88 -7.55
N GLN A 13 8.39 -2.77 -7.36
CA GLN A 13 9.28 -2.01 -8.24
C GLN A 13 9.26 -2.57 -9.65
N LYS A 14 9.41 -3.89 -9.82
CA LYS A 14 9.35 -4.56 -11.13
C LYS A 14 7.99 -4.38 -11.82
N LYS A 15 6.90 -4.36 -11.06
CA LYS A 15 5.54 -4.27 -11.60
C LYS A 15 5.15 -2.85 -12.03
N THR A 16 5.67 -1.84 -11.34
CA THR A 16 5.20 -0.45 -11.50
C THR A 16 6.23 0.48 -12.14
N ASN A 17 7.53 0.16 -12.03
CA ASN A 17 8.62 1.05 -12.41
C ASN A 17 8.43 2.50 -11.89
N SER A 18 7.83 2.65 -10.72
CA SER A 18 7.43 3.94 -10.13
C SER A 18 8.34 4.30 -8.95
N GLN A 19 8.54 5.60 -8.73
CA GLN A 19 9.32 6.14 -7.61
C GLN A 19 8.53 7.22 -6.86
N PRO A 20 7.37 6.88 -6.25
CA PRO A 20 6.62 7.82 -5.44
C PRO A 20 7.43 8.27 -4.22
N LYS A 21 7.09 9.45 -3.68
CA LYS A 21 7.72 10.01 -2.48
C LYS A 21 6.78 10.12 -1.28
N VAL A 22 5.48 9.97 -1.53
CA VAL A 22 4.41 10.10 -0.54
C VAL A 22 3.62 8.80 -0.49
N GLY A 23 3.51 8.22 0.71
CA GLY A 23 2.59 7.14 1.03
C GLY A 23 1.30 7.73 1.60
N VAL A 24 0.18 7.05 1.39
CA VAL A 24 -1.10 7.42 2.00
C VAL A 24 -1.79 6.13 2.47
N ILE A 25 -2.30 6.10 3.69
CA ILE A 25 -3.09 4.97 4.21
C ILE A 25 -4.54 5.41 4.39
N LEU A 26 -5.43 4.87 3.57
CA LEU A 26 -6.85 5.21 3.61
C LEU A 26 -7.57 4.30 4.61
N GLY A 27 -8.17 4.92 5.63
CA GLY A 27 -9.05 4.26 6.57
C GLY A 27 -10.49 4.09 6.05
N THR A 28 -11.33 3.54 6.90
CA THR A 28 -12.78 3.39 6.65
C THR A 28 -13.40 4.73 6.24
N GLY A 29 -14.21 4.72 5.18
CA GLY A 29 -14.85 5.91 4.62
C GLY A 29 -13.96 6.82 3.77
N LEU A 30 -12.63 6.62 3.77
CA LEU A 30 -11.67 7.46 3.03
C LEU A 30 -11.26 6.88 1.67
N GLY A 31 -11.84 5.73 1.28
CA GLY A 31 -11.53 5.08 0.00
C GLY A 31 -11.86 5.93 -1.24
N GLY A 32 -12.73 6.93 -1.09
CA GLY A 32 -13.10 7.86 -2.17
C GLY A 32 -11.94 8.73 -2.67
N LEU A 33 -10.88 8.94 -1.88
CA LEU A 33 -9.70 9.70 -2.33
C LEU A 33 -9.06 9.07 -3.57
N VAL A 34 -9.19 7.75 -3.75
CA VAL A 34 -8.65 7.05 -4.92
C VAL A 34 -9.25 7.56 -6.23
N ASN A 35 -10.45 8.13 -6.21
CA ASN A 35 -11.09 8.71 -7.40
C ASN A 35 -10.40 9.99 -7.89
N GLU A 36 -9.64 10.66 -7.02
CA GLU A 36 -8.86 11.87 -7.33
C GLU A 36 -7.42 11.56 -7.77
N ILE A 37 -7.02 10.27 -7.72
CA ILE A 37 -5.69 9.83 -8.13
C ILE A 37 -5.72 9.53 -9.63
N ASP A 38 -4.79 10.10 -10.39
CA ASP A 38 -4.45 9.62 -11.74
C ASP A 38 -3.69 8.29 -11.61
N ILE A 39 -4.46 7.19 -11.57
CA ILE A 39 -3.97 5.84 -11.30
C ILE A 39 -3.12 5.34 -12.48
N LYS A 40 -1.87 4.95 -12.21
CA LYS A 40 -0.99 4.25 -13.16
C LYS A 40 -0.98 2.75 -12.93
N HIS A 41 -1.03 2.32 -11.66
CA HIS A 41 -1.12 0.91 -11.30
C HIS A 41 -2.05 0.72 -10.11
N SER A 42 -2.80 -0.38 -10.13
CA SER A 42 -3.63 -0.83 -9.01
C SER A 42 -3.35 -2.31 -8.78
N ILE A 43 -2.73 -2.64 -7.66
CA ILE A 43 -2.27 -4.00 -7.34
C ILE A 43 -3.03 -4.51 -6.13
N SER A 44 -3.69 -5.67 -6.25
CA SER A 44 -4.41 -6.28 -5.14
C SER A 44 -3.42 -6.76 -4.07
N TYR A 45 -3.73 -6.59 -2.78
CA TYR A 45 -2.85 -7.07 -1.69
C TYR A 45 -2.57 -8.57 -1.78
N LYS A 46 -3.56 -9.35 -2.24
CA LYS A 46 -3.43 -10.79 -2.48
C LYS A 46 -2.33 -11.17 -3.48
N ASP A 47 -1.98 -10.26 -4.39
CA ASP A 47 -0.97 -10.49 -5.43
C ASP A 47 0.42 -10.05 -4.97
N ILE A 48 0.52 -9.32 -3.85
CA ILE A 48 1.79 -8.83 -3.31
C ILE A 48 2.33 -9.87 -2.32
N PRO A 49 3.56 -10.39 -2.52
CA PRO A 49 4.16 -11.32 -1.58
C PRO A 49 4.12 -10.79 -0.15
N ASN A 50 3.86 -11.67 0.82
CA ASN A 50 3.89 -11.39 2.26
C ASN A 50 2.84 -10.39 2.82
N PHE A 51 2.05 -9.72 1.97
CA PHE A 51 1.02 -8.79 2.42
C PHE A 51 -0.12 -9.52 3.16
N PRO A 52 -0.68 -8.92 4.23
CA PRO A 52 -1.94 -9.37 4.79
C PRO A 52 -3.11 -9.16 3.82
N LEU A 53 -4.22 -9.84 4.08
CA LEU A 53 -5.48 -9.61 3.36
C LEU A 53 -6.36 -8.68 4.20
N SER A 54 -7.11 -7.80 3.55
CA SER A 54 -8.09 -6.99 4.27
C SER A 54 -9.40 -7.75 4.32
N THR A 55 -9.97 -7.90 5.52
CA THR A 55 -11.20 -8.68 5.73
C THR A 55 -12.40 -7.81 6.11
N VAL A 56 -12.17 -6.51 6.33
CA VAL A 56 -13.21 -5.53 6.69
C VAL A 56 -13.94 -5.04 5.46
N GLU A 57 -15.27 -4.94 5.56
CA GLU A 57 -16.12 -4.36 4.53
C GLU A 57 -15.71 -2.92 4.18
N GLY A 58 -15.70 -2.59 2.88
CA GLY A 58 -15.24 -1.29 2.38
C GLY A 58 -13.73 -1.14 2.22
N HIS A 59 -12.92 -2.12 2.66
CA HIS A 59 -11.49 -2.16 2.35
C HIS A 59 -11.25 -2.94 1.06
N SER A 60 -11.15 -2.22 -0.07
CA SER A 60 -10.96 -2.85 -1.39
C SER A 60 -9.68 -3.68 -1.52
N GLY A 61 -8.71 -3.47 -0.63
CA GLY A 61 -7.53 -4.33 -0.51
C GLY A 61 -6.54 -4.11 -1.64
N ARG A 62 -6.25 -2.85 -2.00
CA ARG A 62 -5.40 -2.49 -3.15
C ARG A 62 -4.31 -1.49 -2.77
N LEU A 63 -3.16 -1.65 -3.41
CA LEU A 63 -2.06 -0.70 -3.41
C LEU A 63 -2.08 0.05 -4.74
N ILE A 64 -2.37 1.34 -4.67
CA ILE A 64 -2.55 2.22 -5.82
C ILE A 64 -1.29 3.05 -6.02
N PHE A 65 -0.75 3.08 -7.22
CA PHE A 65 0.34 3.96 -7.62
C PHE A 65 -0.20 4.94 -8.65
N GLY A 66 0.05 6.23 -8.44
CA GLY A 66 -0.47 7.26 -9.34
C GLY A 66 0.02 8.65 -8.99
N ASN A 67 -0.65 9.66 -9.55
CA ASN A 67 -0.41 11.07 -9.23
C ASN A 67 -1.62 11.68 -8.53
N LEU A 68 -1.38 12.46 -7.48
CA LEU A 68 -2.37 13.27 -6.78
C LEU A 68 -1.82 14.68 -6.58
N GLY A 69 -2.52 15.71 -7.08
CA GLY A 69 -2.04 17.10 -7.00
C GLY A 69 -0.65 17.32 -7.63
N GLY A 70 -0.33 16.59 -8.72
CA GLY A 70 0.98 16.64 -9.37
C GLY A 70 2.12 15.97 -8.62
N LYS A 71 1.84 15.20 -7.56
CA LYS A 71 2.83 14.43 -6.80
C LYS A 71 2.61 12.94 -7.00
N GLY A 72 3.71 12.20 -7.17
CA GLY A 72 3.69 10.74 -7.22
C GLY A 72 3.40 10.14 -5.84
N VAL A 73 2.32 9.36 -5.75
CA VAL A 73 1.82 8.75 -4.51
C VAL A 73 1.71 7.24 -4.62
N VAL A 74 1.87 6.57 -3.47
CA VAL A 74 1.38 5.20 -3.25
C VAL A 74 0.30 5.21 -2.17
N ALA A 75 -0.91 4.79 -2.52
CA ALA A 75 -2.05 4.81 -1.61
C ALA A 75 -2.50 3.37 -1.28
N MET A 76 -2.63 3.07 0.01
CA MET A 76 -3.31 1.88 0.50
C MET A 76 -4.81 2.15 0.55
N GLN A 77 -5.58 1.56 -0.37
CA GLN A 77 -7.04 1.58 -0.34
C GLN A 77 -7.55 0.48 0.61
N GLY A 78 -7.63 0.84 1.89
CA GLY A 78 -7.87 -0.07 3.00
C GLY A 78 -6.60 -0.34 3.81
N ARG A 79 -6.77 -0.69 5.07
CA ARG A 79 -5.69 -1.02 6.01
C ARG A 79 -5.99 -2.29 6.79
N PHE A 80 -5.00 -2.76 7.52
CA PHE A 80 -5.11 -3.92 8.40
C PHE A 80 -5.27 -3.45 9.84
N HIS A 81 -6.02 -4.22 10.62
CA HIS A 81 -6.27 -3.91 12.01
C HIS A 81 -5.77 -5.02 12.92
N PHE A 82 -5.32 -4.62 14.10
CA PHE A 82 -4.95 -5.56 15.15
C PHE A 82 -6.15 -6.43 15.58
N TYR A 83 -7.37 -5.86 15.62
CA TYR A 83 -8.58 -6.60 15.99
C TYR A 83 -9.01 -7.65 14.96
N GLU A 84 -8.48 -7.63 13.72
CA GLU A 84 -8.68 -8.71 12.73
C GLU A 84 -7.84 -9.95 13.08
N GLY A 85 -7.08 -9.93 14.18
CA GLY A 85 -6.18 -11.00 14.61
C GLY A 85 -4.77 -10.89 14.05
N TYR A 86 -4.45 -9.80 13.34
CA TYR A 86 -3.11 -9.57 12.82
C TYR A 86 -2.17 -9.01 13.91
N PRO A 87 -0.97 -9.59 14.10
CA PRO A 87 0.04 -8.98 14.96
C PRO A 87 0.53 -7.64 14.39
N MET A 88 1.06 -6.77 15.25
CA MET A 88 1.48 -5.40 14.86
C MET A 88 2.57 -5.37 13.78
N ASP A 89 3.41 -6.41 13.70
CA ASP A 89 4.42 -6.53 12.64
C ASP A 89 3.80 -6.77 11.26
N LYS A 90 2.64 -7.43 11.18
CA LYS A 90 1.82 -7.59 9.98
C LYS A 90 1.05 -6.32 9.64
N VAL A 91 0.43 -5.69 10.64
CA VAL A 91 -0.30 -4.41 10.46
C VAL A 91 0.62 -3.34 9.88
N THR A 92 1.85 -3.24 10.39
CA THR A 92 2.84 -2.23 9.97
C THR A 92 3.72 -2.68 8.80
N PHE A 93 3.57 -3.90 8.29
CA PHE A 93 4.39 -4.44 7.21
C PHE A 93 4.43 -3.54 5.95
N PRO A 94 3.29 -3.02 5.44
CA PRO A 94 3.29 -2.16 4.26
C PRO A 94 4.09 -0.88 4.43
N VAL A 95 4.14 -0.31 5.64
CA VAL A 95 4.92 0.91 5.93
C VAL A 95 6.41 0.66 5.72
N ARG A 96 6.91 -0.51 6.13
CA ARG A 96 8.32 -0.89 5.93
C ARG A 96 8.63 -1.15 4.45
N VAL A 97 7.67 -1.71 3.71
CA VAL A 97 7.78 -1.87 2.26
C VAL A 97 7.82 -0.50 1.57
N MET A 98 6.90 0.41 1.92
CA MET A 98 6.90 1.79 1.44
C MET A 98 8.22 2.50 1.71
N LYS A 99 8.80 2.33 2.92
CA LYS A 99 10.12 2.89 3.23
C LYS A 99 11.20 2.39 2.27
N LEU A 100 11.20 1.09 1.94
CA LEU A 100 12.16 0.51 1.01
C LEU A 100 11.90 0.92 -0.46
N LEU A 101 10.65 1.26 -0.81
CA LEU A 101 10.29 1.87 -2.10
C LEU A 101 10.75 3.33 -2.24
N GLY A 102 11.32 3.93 -1.19
CA GLY A 102 11.81 5.30 -1.22
C GLY A 102 10.79 6.36 -0.79
N ILE A 103 9.70 5.94 -0.12
CA ILE A 103 8.75 6.87 0.49
C ILE A 103 9.41 7.64 1.63
N GLU A 104 9.19 8.96 1.61
CA GLU A 104 9.78 9.91 2.55
C GLU A 104 8.73 10.46 3.53
N ASN A 105 7.47 10.56 3.09
CA ASN A 105 6.34 11.03 3.89
C ASN A 105 5.20 10.01 3.83
N LEU A 106 4.53 9.76 4.96
CA LEU A 106 3.40 8.83 5.08
C LEU A 106 2.19 9.53 5.68
#